data_AF-A0A9X2P617-F1
#
_entry.id   AF-A0A9X2P617-F1
#
_cell.length_a   1.000
_cell.length_b   1.000
_cell.length_c   1.000
_cell.angle_alpha   90.00
_cell.angle_beta   90.00
_cell.angle_gamma   90.00
#
_symmetry.space_group_name_H-M   'P 1'
#
loop_
_entity.id
_entity.type
_entity.pdbx_description
1 polymer ?
#
loop_
_entity_poly.entity_id
_entity_poly.type
_entity_poly.pdbx_seq_one_letter_code
_entity_poly.pdbx_strand_id
1 'polypeptide(L)'
;MIELLDKKHNRDVFDCGKDLLNNYLKNQAGQDIKRKLSACFVLAESTSNQIQGYYTLSNNSIPLSSFPEHIQKKLPRSYISIPTTLLGRLAI
;
A
#
# COMPACT_ATOMS: atom_id res chain seq x y z
N MET A 1 11.00 12.66 -3.91
CA MET A 1 11.43 11.82 -2.77
C MET A 1 10.28 10.91 -2.35
N ILE A 2 10.56 9.72 -1.80
CA ILE A 2 9.52 8.85 -1.23
C ILE A 2 9.32 9.20 0.24
N GLU A 3 8.09 9.52 0.63
CA GLU A 3 7.73 9.86 2.02
C GLU A 3 6.28 9.46 2.37
N LEU A 4 5.88 9.56 3.63
CA LEU A 4 4.50 9.26 4.06
C LEU A 4 3.53 10.32 3.51
N LEU A 5 2.34 9.88 3.10
CA LEU A 5 1.27 10.79 2.70
C LEU A 5 0.86 11.68 3.87
N ASP A 6 1.05 12.98 3.69
CA ASP A 6 0.66 14.05 4.61
C ASP A 6 -0.12 15.17 3.91
N LYS A 7 -0.68 16.12 4.68
CA LYS A 7 -1.52 17.24 4.25
C LYS A 7 -0.84 18.19 3.26
N LYS A 8 0.50 18.25 3.25
CA LYS A 8 1.26 19.09 2.31
C LYS A 8 1.16 18.63 0.85
N HIS A 9 0.77 17.38 0.62
CA HIS A 9 0.69 16.82 -0.73
C HIS A 9 -0.65 17.15 -1.38
N ASN A 10 -0.61 17.70 -2.59
CA ASN A 10 -1.80 17.94 -3.38
C ASN A 10 -2.26 16.62 -4.04
N ARG A 11 -3.36 16.07 -3.53
CA ARG A 11 -3.97 14.82 -4.01
C ARG A 11 -4.94 15.02 -5.17
N ASP A 12 -5.45 16.23 -5.35
CA ASP A 12 -6.54 16.51 -6.30
C ASP A 12 -6.09 16.51 -7.76
N VAL A 13 -4.79 16.71 -7.98
CA VAL A 13 -4.16 16.78 -9.31
C VAL A 13 -3.47 15.49 -9.73
N PHE A 14 -3.50 14.45 -8.88
CA PHE A 14 -2.89 13.16 -9.21
C PHE A 14 -3.75 12.40 -10.22
N ASP A 15 -3.13 11.93 -11.30
CA ASP A 15 -3.78 11.12 -12.32
C ASP A 15 -2.81 10.09 -12.92
N CYS A 16 -3.04 8.81 -12.65
CA CYS A 16 -2.31 7.68 -13.26
C CYS A 16 -3.08 7.00 -14.42
N GLY A 17 -4.13 7.65 -14.93
CA GLY A 17 -5.01 7.11 -15.97
C GLY A 17 -5.95 6.00 -15.49
N LYS A 18 -6.06 5.78 -14.17
CA LYS A 18 -6.95 4.77 -13.55
C LYS A 18 -7.80 5.41 -12.46
N ASP A 19 -9.06 5.68 -12.78
CA ASP A 19 -10.01 6.35 -11.88
C ASP A 19 -10.11 5.69 -10.50
N LEU A 20 -10.06 4.36 -10.41
CA LEU A 20 -10.12 3.65 -9.12
C LEU A 20 -8.93 4.01 -8.20
N LEU A 21 -7.74 4.21 -8.76
CA LEU A 21 -6.53 4.58 -8.01
C LEU A 21 -6.53 6.08 -7.69
N ASN A 22 -6.87 6.91 -8.67
CA ASN A 22 -7.00 8.37 -8.49
C ASN A 22 -8.01 8.70 -7.37
N ASN A 23 -9.21 8.12 -7.45
CA ASN A 23 -10.28 8.33 -6.48
C ASN A 23 -9.93 7.79 -5.09
N TYR A 24 -9.19 6.68 -5.01
CA TYR A 24 -8.71 6.17 -3.73
C TYR A 24 -7.78 7.17 -3.04
N LEU A 25 -6.77 7.68 -3.74
CA LEU A 25 -5.81 8.63 -3.16
C LEU A 25 -6.51 9.91 -2.70
N LYS A 26 -7.43 10.43 -3.53
CA LYS A 26 -8.19 11.66 -3.25
C LYS A 26 -9.12 11.50 -2.05
N ASN A 27 -9.93 10.44 -2.02
CA ASN A 27 -11.08 10.35 -1.12
C ASN A 27 -10.90 9.37 0.05
N GLN A 28 -10.09 8.33 -0.09
CA GLN A 28 -10.05 7.19 0.85
C GLN A 28 -8.74 7.05 1.62
N ALA A 29 -7.58 7.29 0.99
CA ALA A 29 -6.27 7.01 1.57
C ALA A 29 -6.08 7.65 2.96
N GLY A 30 -6.51 8.91 3.14
CA GLY A 30 -6.42 9.59 4.43
C GLY A 30 -7.26 8.94 5.55
N GLN A 31 -8.40 8.34 5.19
CA GLN A 31 -9.25 7.63 6.15
C GLN A 31 -8.61 6.31 6.59
N ASP A 32 -8.02 5.57 5.65
CA ASP A 32 -7.35 4.31 5.91
C ASP A 32 -6.11 4.52 6.81
N ILE A 33 -5.33 5.58 6.56
CA ILE A 33 -4.21 5.98 7.42
C ILE A 33 -4.72 6.30 8.83
N LYS A 34 -5.78 7.12 8.96
CA LYS A 34 -6.35 7.50 10.26
C LYS A 34 -6.83 6.28 11.06
N ARG A 35 -7.38 5.28 10.38
CA ARG A 35 -7.84 4.01 10.97
C ARG A 35 -6.73 2.99 11.16
N LYS A 36 -5.49 3.30 10.77
CA LYS A 36 -4.32 2.40 10.79
C LYS A 36 -4.54 1.11 9.98
N LEU A 37 -5.33 1.20 8.91
CA LEU A 37 -5.60 0.08 8.00
C LEU A 37 -4.47 -0.11 6.98
N SER A 38 -3.87 1.00 6.52
CA SER A 38 -2.70 0.97 5.65
C SER A 38 -1.81 2.19 5.88
N ALA A 39 -0.52 2.05 5.58
CA ALA A 39 0.41 3.16 5.42
C ALA A 39 0.47 3.53 3.94
N CYS A 40 0.27 4.81 3.61
CA CYS A 40 0.39 5.32 2.24
C CYS A 40 1.68 6.11 2.10
N PHE A 41 2.49 5.74 1.12
CA PHE A 41 3.71 6.44 0.73
C PHE A 41 3.50 7.12 -0.62
N VAL A 42 4.09 8.29 -0.79
CA VAL A 42 4.04 9.07 -2.03
C VAL A 42 5.44 9.32 -2.54
N LEU A 43 5.59 9.30 -3.87
CA LEU A 43 6.71 9.90 -4.56
C LEU A 43 6.34 11.36 -4.82
N ALA A 44 6.91 12.30 -4.06
CA ALA A 44 6.62 13.72 -4.18
C ALA A 44 7.76 14.47 -4.88
N GLU A 45 7.42 15.44 -5.73
CA GLU A 45 8.40 16.40 -6.25
C GLU A 45 8.88 17.32 -5.11
N SER A 46 10.20 17.51 -5.01
CA SER A 46 10.82 18.17 -3.85
C SER A 46 10.43 19.63 -3.64
N THR A 47 10.05 20.34 -4.71
CA THR A 47 9.72 21.77 -4.68
C THR A 47 8.23 22.04 -4.52
N SER A 48 7.39 21.31 -5.27
CA SER A 48 5.94 21.53 -5.32
C SER A 48 5.15 20.65 -4.34
N ASN A 49 5.75 19.58 -3.81
CA ASN A 49 5.06 18.49 -3.12
C ASN A 49 3.97 17.81 -3.98
N GLN A 50 4.02 17.96 -5.31
CA GLN A 50 3.14 17.27 -6.22
C GLN A 50 3.44 15.78 -6.21
N ILE A 51 2.39 14.97 -6.14
CA ILE A 51 2.49 13.52 -6.13
C ILE A 51 2.73 13.04 -7.57
N GLN A 52 3.84 12.34 -7.78
CA GLN A 52 4.20 11.67 -9.04
C GLN A 52 3.92 10.16 -9.00
N GLY A 53 3.45 9.66 -7.86
CA GLY A 53 3.15 8.26 -7.65
C GLY A 53 2.86 7.98 -6.19
N TYR A 54 2.18 6.88 -5.90
CA TYR A 54 1.93 6.44 -4.53
C TYR A 54 1.83 4.93 -4.44
N TYR A 55 2.05 4.41 -3.23
CA TYR A 55 1.75 3.03 -2.90
C TYR A 55 1.26 2.88 -1.46
N THR A 56 0.55 1.78 -1.18
CA THR A 56 0.06 1.48 0.17
C THR A 56 0.55 0.13 0.66
N LEU A 57 1.00 0.08 1.90
CA LEU A 57 1.38 -1.15 2.60
C LEU A 57 0.44 -1.42 3.78
N SER A 58 0.03 -2.66 3.97
CA SER A 58 -0.74 -3.09 5.13
C SER A 58 -0.29 -4.47 5.61
N ASN A 59 -0.50 -4.75 6.90
CA ASN A 59 -0.27 -6.09 7.44
C ASN A 59 -1.23 -7.09 6.78
N ASN A 60 -0.73 -8.28 6.47
CA ASN A 60 -1.53 -9.36 5.93
C ASN A 60 -0.98 -10.72 6.35
N SER A 61 -1.80 -11.76 6.29
CA SER A 61 -1.32 -13.13 6.44
C SER A 61 -2.03 -14.03 5.43
N ILE A 62 -1.29 -15.01 4.91
CA ILE A 62 -1.84 -15.98 3.96
C ILE A 62 -1.81 -17.35 4.64
N PRO A 63 -2.92 -18.11 4.64
CA PRO A 63 -2.94 -19.46 5.18
C PRO A 63 -1.82 -20.32 4.55
N LEU A 64 -1.08 -21.06 5.38
CA LEU A 64 -0.02 -21.93 4.87
C LEU A 64 -0.57 -23.01 3.93
N SER A 65 -1.81 -23.44 4.18
CA SER A 65 -2.55 -24.40 3.36
C SER A 65 -2.78 -23.93 1.92
N SER A 66 -2.69 -22.64 1.63
CA SER A 66 -2.84 -22.10 0.26
C SER A 66 -1.58 -22.29 -0.60
N PHE A 67 -0.48 -22.78 -0.03
CA PHE A 67 0.79 -22.97 -0.76
C PHE A 67 1.02 -24.44 -1.14
N PRO A 68 1.80 -24.72 -2.19
CA PRO A 68 2.25 -26.09 -2.49
C PRO A 68 3.00 -26.75 -1.32
N GLU A 69 2.82 -28.06 -1.13
CA GLU A 69 3.43 -28.81 0.00
C GLU A 69 4.95 -28.62 0.15
N HIS A 70 5.67 -28.51 -0.98
CA HIS A 70 7.12 -28.36 -0.95
C HIS A 70 7.58 -27.02 -0.34
N ILE A 71 6.73 -25.98 -0.33
CA ILE A 71 6.94 -24.73 0.39
C ILE A 71 6.54 -24.91 1.85
N GLN A 72 5.39 -25.55 2.11
CA GLN A 72 4.92 -25.80 3.47
C GLN A 72 5.95 -26.53 4.33
N LYS A 73 6.60 -27.55 3.77
CA LYS A 73 7.63 -28.36 4.45
C LYS A 73 8.92 -27.59 4.78
N LYS A 74 9.15 -26.41 4.18
CA LYS A 74 10.31 -25.56 4.44
C LYS A 74 10.10 -24.57 5.58
N LEU A 75 8.86 -24.43 6.08
CA LEU A 75 8.52 -23.52 7.15
C LEU A 75 8.37 -24.26 8.50
N PRO A 76 8.52 -23.57 9.64
CA PRO A 76 8.30 -24.17 10.94
C PRO A 76 6.89 -24.79 11.03
N ARG A 77 6.78 -26.00 11.59
CA ARG A 77 5.49 -26.71 11.72
C ARG A 77 4.45 -25.96 12.55
N SER A 78 4.87 -25.02 13.39
CA SER A 78 4.00 -24.16 14.20
C SER A 78 3.36 -23.02 13.41
N TYR A 79 3.80 -22.73 12.19
CA TYR A 79 3.22 -21.68 11.36
C TYR A 79 1.94 -22.18 10.69
N ILE A 80 0.80 -21.60 11.11
CA ILE A 80 -0.50 -21.82 10.45
C ILE A 80 -0.75 -20.83 9.31
N SER A 81 -0.04 -19.71 9.29
CA SER A 81 -0.13 -18.66 8.27
C SER A 81 1.23 -18.02 8.03
N ILE A 82 1.49 -17.62 6.80
CA ILE A 82 2.69 -16.88 6.40
C ILE A 82 2.42 -15.38 6.61
N PRO A 83 3.21 -14.69 7.45
CA PRO A 83 3.10 -13.24 7.59
C PRO A 83 3.57 -12.57 6.29
N THR A 84 2.82 -11.58 5.84
CA THR A 84 3.11 -10.83 4.61
C THR A 84 2.83 -9.35 4.80
N THR A 85 3.44 -8.52 3.97
CA THR A 85 3.01 -7.13 3.80
C THR A 85 2.28 -7.05 2.46
N LEU A 86 1.03 -6.62 2.49
CA LEU A 86 0.24 -6.43 1.28
C LEU A 86 0.60 -5.09 0.64
N LEU A 87 1.11 -5.13 -0.59
CA LEU A 87 1.12 -3.98 -1.48
C LEU A 87 -0.28 -3.80 -2.06
N GLY A 88 -1.12 -3.04 -1.35
CA GLY A 88 -2.55 -2.94 -1.68
C GLY A 88 -2.81 -2.16 -2.97
N ARG A 89 -2.06 -1.09 -3.19
CA ARG A 89 -2.20 -0.17 -4.33
C ARG A 89 -0.82 0.37 -4.70
N LEU A 90 -0.60 0.56 -5.99
CA LEU A 90 0.58 1.17 -6.59
C LEU A 90 0.12 1.94 -7.84
N ALA A 91 0.50 3.20 -7.95
CA ALA A 91 0.17 4.08 -9.07
C ALA A 91 1.33 5.03 -9.34
N ILE A 92 1.56 5.36 -10.62
CA ILE A 92 2.53 6.34 -11.13
C ILE A 92 1.79 7.23 -12.13
#